data_AF-A0A6H5J2C9-F1
#
_entry.id   AF-A0A6H5J2C9-F1
#
_cell.length_a   1.000
_cell.length_b   1.000
_cell.length_c   1.000
_cell.angle_alpha   90.00
_cell.angle_beta   90.00
_cell.angle_gamma   90.00
#
_symmetry.space_group_name_H-M   'P 1'
#
loop_
_entity.id
_entity.type
_entity.pdbx_description
1 polymer ?
#
loop_
_entity_poly.entity_id
_entity_poly.type
_entity_poly.pdbx_seq_one_letter_code
_entity_poly.pdbx_strand_id
1 'polypeptide(L)'
;MKSFLGTKINQMMQFLWAVLLTSSWTIRSEALYAYECGTQISNLTVVSLTEVGECEIKEPEVKRTQIYAQLLQINNYNVIHVYECTIRVTRQVHHCGMHSHQSVVKDGMISYYKELSHDECLGIHHTTSYTGYNTILKDIPRNGTKSLPMTFAGTLDSTGACSNAVSKTKQ
;
A
#
# COMPACT_ATOMS: atom_id res chain seq x y z
N MET A 1 -66.24 -15.81 75.40
CA MET A 1 -64.99 -15.90 74.60
C MET A 1 -64.51 -17.36 74.46
N LYS A 2 -65.40 -18.32 74.12
CA LYS A 2 -65.05 -19.75 73.91
C LYS A 2 -65.44 -20.30 72.53
N SER A 3 -66.17 -19.53 71.70
CA SER A 3 -66.59 -19.95 70.35
C SER A 3 -65.61 -19.56 69.23
N PHE A 4 -64.60 -18.73 69.51
CA PHE A 4 -63.70 -18.18 68.48
C PHE A 4 -62.44 -19.03 68.25
N LEU A 5 -62.04 -19.88 69.23
CA LEU A 5 -60.84 -20.71 69.12
C LEU A 5 -61.07 -22.03 68.36
N GLY A 6 -62.26 -22.63 68.47
CA GLY A 6 -62.58 -23.91 67.81
C GLY A 6 -62.65 -23.83 66.28
N THR A 7 -63.11 -22.69 65.75
CA THR A 7 -63.27 -22.49 64.30
C THR A 7 -61.92 -22.33 63.59
N LYS A 8 -60.94 -21.68 64.22
CA LYS A 8 -59.59 -21.53 63.64
C LYS A 8 -58.81 -22.84 63.54
N ILE A 9 -58.96 -23.73 64.53
CA ILE A 9 -58.28 -25.03 64.53
C ILE A 9 -58.85 -25.95 63.44
N ASN A 10 -60.17 -25.94 63.24
CA ASN A 10 -60.80 -26.75 62.20
C ASN A 10 -60.43 -26.26 60.79
N GLN A 11 -60.32 -24.94 60.60
CA GLN A 11 -59.90 -24.34 59.33
C GLN A 11 -58.42 -24.63 59.02
N MET A 12 -57.54 -24.59 60.03
CA MET A 12 -56.12 -24.93 59.86
C MET A 12 -55.93 -26.43 59.54
N MET A 13 -56.74 -27.30 60.15
CA MET A 13 -56.70 -28.74 59.87
C MET A 13 -57.22 -29.07 58.45
N GLN A 14 -58.26 -28.37 57.97
CA GLN A 14 -58.72 -28.52 56.58
C GLN A 14 -57.66 -28.09 55.55
N PHE A 15 -56.91 -27.00 55.81
CA PHE A 15 -55.80 -26.59 54.95
C PHE A 15 -54.66 -27.61 54.93
N LEU A 16 -54.31 -28.17 56.09
CA LEU A 16 -53.28 -29.21 56.20
C LEU A 16 -53.66 -30.48 55.43
N TRP A 17 -54.93 -30.91 55.49
CA TRP A 17 -55.43 -32.03 54.70
C TRP A 17 -55.43 -31.74 53.19
N ALA A 18 -55.78 -30.52 52.78
CA ALA A 18 -55.73 -30.12 51.37
C ALA A 18 -54.29 -30.08 50.81
N VAL A 19 -53.31 -29.63 51.60
CA VAL A 19 -51.89 -29.63 51.21
C VAL A 19 -51.33 -31.05 51.14
N LEU A 20 -51.69 -31.93 52.09
CA LEU A 20 -51.27 -33.33 52.05
C LEU A 20 -51.87 -34.09 50.86
N LEU A 21 -53.15 -33.85 50.54
CA LEU A 21 -53.84 -34.49 49.39
C LEU A 21 -53.34 -33.98 48.03
N THR A 22 -52.77 -32.77 47.94
CA THR A 22 -52.24 -32.22 46.67
C THR A 22 -50.79 -32.62 46.41
N SER A 23 -50.03 -33.01 47.44
CA SER A 23 -48.64 -33.47 47.30
C SER A 23 -48.45 -34.89 46.75
N SER A 24 -49.50 -35.71 46.73
CA SER A 24 -49.45 -37.09 46.23
C SER A 24 -49.67 -37.22 44.71
N TRP A 25 -49.84 -36.11 44.00
CA TRP A 25 -50.11 -36.07 42.55
C TRP A 25 -48.94 -35.44 41.78
N THR A 26 -47.72 -35.93 41.98
CA THR A 26 -46.64 -35.65 41.01
C THR A 26 -46.53 -36.80 40.02
N ILE A 27 -47.09 -36.63 38.83
CA ILE A 27 -46.91 -37.60 37.74
C ILE A 27 -45.47 -37.48 37.26
N ARG A 28 -44.64 -38.48 37.56
CA ARG A 28 -43.33 -38.66 36.91
C ARG A 28 -43.55 -39.44 35.63
N SER A 29 -43.25 -38.84 34.48
CA SER A 29 -43.25 -39.52 33.19
C SER A 29 -41.82 -39.95 32.86
N GLU A 30 -41.58 -41.26 32.76
CA GLU A 30 -40.24 -41.84 32.54
C GLU A 30 -39.97 -42.24 31.08
N ALA A 31 -40.85 -41.88 30.14
CA ALA A 31 -40.62 -42.14 28.71
C ALA A 31 -41.35 -41.12 27.83
N LEU A 32 -40.73 -40.78 26.70
CA LEU A 32 -41.36 -40.02 25.62
C LEU A 32 -41.58 -40.97 24.43
N TYR A 33 -42.83 -41.15 24.03
CA TYR A 33 -43.19 -41.96 22.86
C TYR A 33 -43.42 -41.05 21.66
N ALA A 34 -42.58 -41.19 20.63
CA ALA A 34 -42.76 -40.50 19.36
C ALA A 34 -43.25 -41.50 18.30
N TYR A 35 -44.35 -41.16 17.62
CA TYR A 35 -44.88 -41.92 16.49
C TYR A 35 -44.63 -41.15 15.20
N GLU A 36 -44.11 -41.83 14.18
CA GLU A 36 -43.96 -41.24 12.85
C GLU A 36 -45.29 -41.38 12.09
N CYS A 37 -46.04 -40.29 11.97
CA CYS A 37 -47.38 -40.27 11.36
C CYS A 37 -47.38 -40.36 9.81
N GLY A 38 -46.26 -40.72 9.18
CA GLY A 38 -46.05 -40.61 7.73
C GLY A 38 -46.24 -41.89 6.92
N THR A 39 -46.28 -43.08 7.53
CA THR A 39 -46.29 -44.36 6.82
C THR A 39 -47.21 -45.40 7.50
N GLN A 40 -47.77 -46.33 6.73
CA GLN A 40 -48.74 -47.34 7.24
C GLN A 40 -48.12 -48.44 8.11
N ILE A 41 -46.79 -48.45 8.26
CA ILE A 41 -46.07 -49.38 9.13
C ILE A 41 -45.10 -48.56 9.97
N SER A 42 -45.41 -48.38 11.24
CA SER A 42 -44.59 -47.61 12.18
C SER A 42 -43.60 -48.53 12.89
N ASN A 43 -42.31 -48.34 12.65
CA ASN A 43 -41.26 -48.92 13.49
C ASN A 43 -41.18 -48.13 14.79
N LEU A 44 -41.61 -48.73 15.90
CA LEU A 44 -41.56 -48.10 17.21
C LEU A 44 -40.11 -48.02 17.70
N THR A 45 -39.59 -46.81 17.86
CA THR A 45 -38.27 -46.57 18.47
C THR A 45 -38.47 -45.91 19.82
N VAL A 46 -37.93 -46.52 20.88
CA VAL A 46 -37.97 -45.96 22.24
C VAL A 46 -36.61 -45.34 22.53
N VAL A 47 -36.60 -44.06 22.88
CA VAL A 47 -35.38 -43.33 23.24
C VAL A 47 -35.39 -43.08 24.75
N SER A 48 -34.35 -43.55 25.44
CA SER A 48 -34.13 -43.23 26.84
C SER A 48 -33.67 -41.78 26.97
N LEU A 49 -34.29 -41.02 27.88
CA LEU A 49 -33.88 -39.64 28.20
C LEU A 49 -32.93 -39.58 29.41
N THR A 50 -32.72 -40.70 30.09
CA THR A 50 -31.91 -40.80 31.31
C THR A 50 -30.54 -41.43 31.05
N GLU A 51 -30.41 -42.16 29.95
CA GLU A 51 -29.20 -42.90 29.60
C GLU A 51 -28.73 -42.51 28.19
N VAL A 52 -27.44 -42.19 28.07
CA VAL A 52 -26.78 -41.98 26.77
C VAL A 52 -25.97 -43.24 26.50
N GLY A 53 -26.31 -43.96 25.43
CA GLY A 53 -25.52 -45.10 24.97
C GLY A 53 -24.12 -44.66 24.53
N GLU A 54 -23.13 -45.55 24.67
CA GLU A 54 -21.76 -45.26 24.23
C GLU A 54 -21.75 -44.99 22.71
N CYS A 55 -21.31 -43.79 22.33
CA CYS A 55 -21.10 -43.42 20.94
C CYS A 55 -19.64 -43.66 20.59
N GLU A 56 -19.33 -44.75 19.89
CA GLU A 56 -18.01 -44.97 19.30
C GLU A 56 -17.79 -44.01 18.11
N ILE A 57 -17.35 -42.79 18.40
CA ILE A 57 -16.90 -41.86 17.36
C ILE A 57 -15.54 -42.36 16.88
N LYS A 58 -15.53 -43.09 15.76
CA LYS A 58 -14.30 -43.53 15.10
C LYS A 58 -13.55 -42.29 14.59
N GLU A 59 -12.36 -42.03 15.12
CA GLU A 59 -11.50 -40.98 14.59
C GLU A 59 -11.18 -41.27 13.11
N PRO A 60 -11.41 -40.31 12.20
CA PRO A 60 -11.12 -40.52 10.79
C PRO A 60 -9.62 -40.68 10.57
N GLU A 61 -9.24 -41.65 9.74
CA GLU A 61 -7.85 -41.91 9.41
C GLU A 61 -7.25 -40.73 8.60
N VAL A 62 -6.41 -39.91 9.26
CA VAL A 62 -5.85 -38.70 8.64
C VAL A 62 -4.71 -39.08 7.69
N LYS A 63 -4.98 -39.08 6.39
CA LYS A 63 -3.94 -39.21 5.35
C LYS A 63 -3.15 -37.91 5.24
N ARG A 64 -1.93 -37.89 5.79
CA ARG A 64 -0.99 -36.77 5.61
C ARG A 64 -0.18 -36.98 4.33
N THR A 65 -0.21 -36.00 3.44
CA THR A 65 0.64 -35.94 2.26
C THR A 65 1.56 -34.73 2.38
N GLN A 66 2.86 -34.95 2.16
CA GLN A 66 3.81 -33.85 2.06
C GLN A 66 3.75 -33.27 0.65
N ILE A 67 3.54 -31.96 0.57
CA ILE A 67 3.52 -31.19 -0.68
C ILE A 67 4.65 -30.17 -0.62
N TYR A 68 5.47 -30.16 -1.65
CA TYR A 68 6.55 -29.20 -1.83
C TYR A 68 6.02 -28.04 -2.66
N ALA A 69 5.81 -26.88 -2.03
CA ALA A 69 5.44 -25.66 -2.72
C ALA A 69 6.68 -24.81 -2.96
N GLN A 70 6.89 -24.35 -4.19
CA GLN A 70 7.94 -23.40 -4.53
C GLN A 70 7.31 -22.01 -4.67
N LEU A 71 7.78 -21.06 -3.86
CA LEU A 71 7.32 -19.68 -3.89
C LEU A 71 8.04 -18.97 -5.05
N LEU A 72 7.34 -18.79 -6.16
CA LEU A 72 7.83 -18.00 -7.29
C LEU A 72 7.42 -16.54 -7.06
N GLN A 73 8.38 -15.71 -6.64
CA GLN A 73 8.15 -14.28 -6.55
C GLN A 73 8.17 -13.68 -7.96
N ILE A 74 6.99 -13.30 -8.45
CA ILE A 74 6.84 -12.62 -9.73
C ILE A 74 7.23 -11.14 -9.50
N ASN A 75 8.40 -10.73 -9.99
CA ASN A 75 8.80 -9.33 -9.98
C ASN A 75 8.02 -8.59 -11.07
N ASN A 76 7.01 -7.83 -10.67
CA ASN A 76 6.34 -6.88 -11.56
C ASN A 76 7.20 -5.62 -11.67
N TYR A 77 7.78 -5.38 -12.84
CA TYR A 77 8.50 -4.14 -13.14
C TYR A 77 7.53 -3.12 -13.72
N ASN A 78 7.39 -1.98 -13.04
CA ASN A 78 6.68 -0.83 -13.59
C ASN A 78 7.66 0.05 -14.35
N VAL A 79 7.33 0.39 -15.60
CA VAL A 79 8.09 1.37 -16.37
C VAL A 79 7.74 2.75 -15.85
N ILE A 80 8.72 3.47 -15.32
CA ILE A 80 8.57 4.87 -14.90
C ILE A 80 9.19 5.78 -15.95
N HIS A 81 8.50 6.89 -16.26
CA HIS A 81 9.06 7.92 -17.12
C HIS A 81 10.09 8.74 -16.33
N VAL A 82 11.28 8.93 -16.90
CA VAL A 82 12.38 9.67 -16.27
C VAL A 82 12.76 10.83 -17.18
N TYR A 83 12.93 12.01 -16.56
CA TYR A 83 13.48 13.19 -17.22
C TYR A 83 14.97 13.28 -16.91
N GLU A 84 15.79 13.36 -17.95
CA GLU A 84 17.24 13.50 -17.83
C GLU A 84 17.70 14.68 -18.69
N CYS A 85 18.32 15.67 -18.06
CA CYS A 85 18.86 16.84 -18.74
C CYS A 85 20.34 16.98 -18.44
N THR A 86 21.13 17.17 -19.48
CA THR A 86 22.57 17.39 -19.36
C THR A 86 22.97 18.64 -20.11
N ILE A 87 23.63 19.58 -19.43
CA ILE A 87 24.24 20.75 -20.07
C ILE A 87 25.75 20.57 -20.07
N ARG A 88 26.30 20.37 -21.26
CA ARG A 88 27.75 20.39 -21.48
C ARG A 88 28.17 21.79 -21.89
N VAL A 89 29.16 22.33 -21.19
CA VAL A 89 29.75 23.63 -21.49
C VAL A 89 31.18 23.42 -21.97
N THR A 90 31.42 23.78 -23.23
CA THR A 90 32.77 23.81 -23.82
C THR A 90 33.18 25.27 -23.98
N ARG A 91 34.20 25.68 -23.24
CA ARG A 91 34.78 27.04 -23.35
C ARG A 91 36.10 26.98 -24.07
N GLN A 92 36.32 27.95 -24.94
CA GLN A 92 37.58 28.19 -25.62
C GLN A 92 38.01 29.63 -25.35
N VAL A 93 39.24 29.80 -24.88
CA VAL A 93 39.86 31.09 -24.58
C VAL A 93 40.81 31.44 -25.70
N HIS A 94 40.65 32.65 -26.21
CA HIS A 94 41.50 33.23 -27.25
C HIS A 94 42.27 34.42 -26.67
N HIS A 95 43.53 34.54 -27.05
CA HIS A 95 44.33 35.73 -26.81
C HIS A 95 44.13 36.70 -27.97
N CYS A 96 43.72 37.93 -27.65
CA CYS A 96 43.56 39.02 -28.58
C CYS A 96 44.83 39.88 -28.59
N GLY A 97 45.63 39.77 -29.64
CA GLY A 97 46.87 40.52 -29.82
C GLY A 97 46.68 41.93 -30.36
N MET A 98 47.80 42.64 -30.53
CA MET A 98 47.83 43.94 -31.19
C MET A 98 47.19 43.84 -32.59
N HIS A 99 46.30 44.76 -32.95
CA HIS A 99 45.48 44.75 -34.17
C HIS A 99 44.40 43.66 -34.25
N SER A 100 43.88 43.20 -33.10
CA SER A 100 42.77 42.23 -33.03
C SER A 100 43.09 40.84 -33.60
N HIS A 101 44.37 40.47 -33.64
CA HIS A 101 44.75 39.11 -34.01
C HIS A 101 44.37 38.12 -32.91
N GLN A 102 43.43 37.23 -33.23
CA GLN A 102 43.07 36.13 -32.33
C GLN A 102 44.07 34.96 -32.45
N SER A 103 44.47 34.42 -31.31
CA SER A 103 45.32 33.24 -31.20
C SER A 103 44.78 32.32 -30.12
N VAL A 104 44.91 31.01 -30.30
CA VAL A 104 44.47 30.04 -29.29
C VAL A 104 45.44 30.06 -28.12
N VAL A 105 44.92 30.14 -26.90
CA VAL A 105 45.75 30.06 -25.69
C VAL A 105 46.08 28.61 -25.39
N LYS A 106 47.33 28.34 -24.96
CA LYS A 106 47.71 27.01 -24.45
C LYS A 106 46.81 26.66 -23.27
N ASP A 107 46.23 25.46 -23.28
CA ASP A 107 45.25 25.01 -22.28
C ASP A 107 44.02 25.93 -22.18
N GLY A 108 43.73 26.68 -23.25
CA GLY A 108 42.60 27.59 -23.34
C GLY A 108 41.25 26.90 -23.54
N MET A 109 41.20 25.57 -23.61
CA MET A 109 39.97 24.81 -23.80
C MET A 109 39.61 24.05 -22.51
N ILE A 110 38.38 24.24 -22.04
CA ILE A 110 37.83 23.51 -20.90
C ILE A 110 36.42 23.02 -21.21
N SER A 111 36.11 21.78 -20.84
CA SER A 111 34.78 21.19 -20.98
C SER A 111 34.31 20.68 -19.62
N TYR A 112 33.11 21.05 -19.21
CA TYR A 112 32.51 20.58 -17.97
C TYR A 112 31.00 20.42 -18.11
N TYR A 113 30.42 19.60 -17.24
CA TYR A 113 28.98 19.45 -17.12
C TYR A 113 28.46 20.44 -16.07
N LYS A 114 27.43 21.20 -16.43
CA LYS A 114 26.70 22.00 -15.47
C LYS A 114 25.65 21.11 -14.82
N GLU A 115 25.66 21.07 -13.49
CA GLU A 115 24.61 20.43 -12.70
C GLU A 115 23.31 21.22 -12.82
N LEU A 116 22.20 20.49 -13.01
CA LEU A 116 20.85 21.03 -13.08
C LEU A 116 20.04 20.46 -11.92
N SER A 117 19.25 21.33 -11.30
CA SER A 117 18.18 20.88 -10.41
C SER A 117 17.08 20.14 -11.17
N HIS A 118 16.30 19.35 -10.45
CA HIS A 118 15.14 18.66 -10.99
C HIS A 118 14.16 19.63 -11.67
N ASP A 119 13.86 20.75 -11.01
CA ASP A 119 12.92 21.77 -11.51
C ASP A 119 13.44 22.48 -12.75
N GLU A 120 14.75 22.77 -12.83
CA GLU A 120 15.36 23.32 -14.05
C GLU A 120 15.23 22.34 -15.22
N CYS A 121 15.51 21.05 -15.01
CA CYS A 121 15.37 20.04 -16.05
C CYS A 121 13.92 19.91 -16.54
N LEU A 122 12.97 19.83 -15.61
CA LEU A 122 11.55 19.76 -15.93
C LEU A 122 11.09 21.01 -16.67
N GLY A 123 11.56 22.19 -16.22
CA GLY A 123 11.33 23.47 -16.88
C GLY A 123 11.83 23.50 -18.33
N ILE A 124 13.01 22.95 -18.60
CA ILE A 124 13.55 22.83 -19.97
C ILE A 124 12.67 21.90 -20.83
N HIS A 125 12.26 20.75 -20.31
CA HIS A 125 11.36 19.83 -21.03
C HIS A 125 10.02 20.46 -21.39
N HIS A 126 9.46 21.27 -20.48
CA HIS A 126 8.17 21.93 -20.66
C HIS A 126 8.26 23.13 -21.62
N THR A 127 9.22 24.03 -21.38
CA THR A 127 9.32 25.31 -22.10
C THR A 127 10.17 25.22 -23.38
N THR A 128 10.84 24.08 -23.61
CA THR A 128 11.84 23.87 -24.67
C THR A 128 12.92 24.96 -24.69
N SER A 129 13.22 25.53 -23.52
CA SER A 129 14.16 26.63 -23.38
C SER A 129 15.00 26.55 -22.11
N TYR A 130 16.20 27.12 -22.16
CA TYR A 130 17.11 27.23 -21.03
C TYR A 130 17.71 28.64 -20.98
N THR A 131 17.66 29.25 -19.79
CA THR A 131 18.27 30.56 -19.54
C THR A 131 19.51 30.40 -18.69
N GLY A 132 20.65 30.86 -19.20
CA GLY A 132 21.92 30.80 -18.49
C GLY A 132 23.03 31.50 -19.27
N TYR A 133 24.10 31.90 -18.59
CA TYR A 133 25.22 32.62 -19.23
C TYR A 133 24.78 33.88 -19.99
N ASN A 134 23.83 34.64 -19.44
CA ASN A 134 23.24 35.84 -20.05
C ASN A 134 22.62 35.61 -21.44
N THR A 135 22.21 34.38 -21.74
CA THR A 135 21.53 34.03 -22.98
C THR A 135 20.33 33.11 -22.72
N ILE A 136 19.46 33.01 -23.72
CA ILE A 136 18.31 32.12 -23.72
C ILE A 136 18.48 31.18 -24.92
N LEU A 137 18.70 29.89 -24.65
CA LEU A 137 18.64 28.85 -25.66
C LEU A 137 17.17 28.45 -25.81
N LYS A 138 16.55 28.84 -26.92
CA LYS A 138 15.17 28.45 -27.27
C LYS A 138 15.16 27.23 -28.18
N ASP A 139 13.99 26.65 -28.38
CA ASP A 139 13.73 25.54 -29.32
C ASP A 139 14.67 24.34 -29.12
N ILE A 140 14.87 23.96 -27.85
CA ILE A 140 15.59 22.74 -27.48
C ILE A 140 14.69 21.55 -27.82
N PRO A 141 15.14 20.63 -28.70
CA PRO A 141 14.34 19.47 -29.08
C PRO A 141 14.15 18.54 -27.86
N ARG A 142 12.93 18.07 -27.66
CA ARG A 142 12.65 17.03 -26.65
C ARG A 142 13.38 15.74 -27.05
N ASN A 143 14.04 15.10 -26.09
CA ASN A 143 14.87 13.91 -26.31
C ASN A 143 15.99 14.13 -27.36
N GLY A 144 16.44 15.37 -27.50
CA GLY A 144 17.48 15.74 -28.44
C GLY A 144 18.49 16.70 -27.83
N THR A 145 19.51 17.03 -28.62
CA THR A 145 20.56 17.97 -28.21
C THR A 145 20.55 19.18 -29.13
N LYS A 146 20.70 20.37 -28.53
CA LYS A 146 20.94 21.62 -29.26
C LYS A 146 22.24 22.23 -28.76
N SER A 147 23.09 22.65 -29.70
CA SER A 147 24.35 23.32 -29.41
C SER A 147 24.33 24.71 -30.02
N LEU A 148 24.82 25.71 -29.28
CA LEU A 148 24.91 27.09 -29.74
C LEU A 148 26.27 27.67 -29.32
N PRO A 149 27.07 28.20 -30.27
CA PRO A 149 28.25 28.98 -29.91
C PRO A 149 27.82 30.33 -29.32
N MET A 150 28.47 30.75 -28.23
CA MET A 150 28.20 32.04 -27.59
C MET A 150 29.48 32.60 -26.98
N THR A 151 29.55 33.93 -26.90
CA THR A 151 30.65 34.63 -26.22
C THR A 151 30.38 34.73 -24.73
N PHE A 152 31.16 34.01 -23.91
CA PHE A 152 31.00 34.02 -22.45
C PHE A 152 31.52 35.31 -21.79
N ALA A 153 32.57 35.89 -22.37
CA ALA A 153 33.21 37.11 -21.87
C ALA A 153 33.93 37.80 -23.03
N GLY A 154 33.98 39.13 -22.94
CA GLY A 154 34.53 39.99 -23.98
C GLY A 154 33.60 40.18 -25.16
N THR A 155 34.12 40.89 -26.15
CA THR A 155 33.35 41.26 -27.33
C THR A 155 34.12 40.84 -28.57
N LEU A 156 33.39 40.24 -29.51
CA LEU A 156 33.82 40.02 -30.87
C LEU A 156 32.85 40.81 -31.74
N ASP A 157 33.33 41.80 -32.49
CA ASP A 157 32.49 42.57 -33.38
C ASP A 157 32.30 41.87 -34.74
N SER A 158 31.42 42.43 -35.58
CA SER A 158 31.15 41.90 -36.93
C SER A 158 32.34 42.04 -37.89
N THR A 159 33.34 42.83 -37.54
CA THR A 159 34.59 43.00 -38.31
C THR A 159 35.70 42.05 -37.84
N GLY A 160 35.44 41.24 -36.81
CA GLY A 160 36.40 40.33 -36.21
C GLY A 160 37.32 40.98 -35.18
N ALA A 161 37.07 42.24 -34.80
CA ALA A 161 37.81 42.88 -33.72
C ALA A 161 37.41 42.24 -32.38
N CYS A 162 38.41 41.84 -31.61
CA CYS A 162 38.24 41.31 -30.26
C CYS A 162 38.65 42.35 -29.22
N SER A 163 37.94 42.43 -28.10
CA SER A 163 38.38 43.25 -26.96
C SER A 163 37.78 42.77 -25.63
N ASN A 164 38.42 43.19 -24.53
CA ASN A 164 37.88 43.20 -23.16
C ASN A 164 37.46 41.85 -22.56
N ALA A 165 38.39 40.96 -22.21
CA ALA A 165 38.14 39.95 -21.16
C ALA A 165 39.46 39.46 -20.55
N VAL A 166 39.51 39.38 -19.22
CA VAL A 166 40.63 38.73 -18.51
C VAL A 166 40.12 37.42 -17.93
N SER A 167 40.54 36.30 -18.51
CA SER A 167 40.29 34.99 -17.93
C SER A 167 41.33 34.72 -16.84
N LYS A 168 40.92 34.70 -15.58
CA LYS A 168 41.75 34.15 -14.50
C LYS A 168 41.47 32.65 -14.44
N THR A 169 42.33 31.85 -15.06
CA THR A 169 42.38 30.41 -14.81
C THR A 169 42.74 30.22 -13.34
N LYS A 170 41.79 29.79 -12.51
CA LYS A 170 42.12 29.23 -11.19
C LYS A 170 42.93 27.96 -11.47
N GLN A 171 44.23 28.01 -11.18
CA GLN A 171 45.06 26.83 -10.97
C GLN A 171 44.60 26.10 -9.71
#